data_AF-A0A9J6G4Q0-F1
#
_entry.id   AF-A0A9J6G4Q0-F1
#
_cell.length_a   1.000
_cell.length_b   1.000
_cell.length_c   1.000
_cell.angle_alpha   90.00
_cell.angle_beta   90.00
_cell.angle_gamma   90.00
#
_symmetry.space_group_name_H-M   'P 1'
#
loop_
_entity.id
_entity.type
_entity.pdbx_description
1 polymer ?
#
loop_
_entity_poly.entity_id
_entity_poly.type
_entity_poly.pdbx_seq_one_letter_code
_entity_poly.pdbx_strand_id
1 'polypeptide(L)'
;MSAHQLEAVDMRLRYITLNVLEGLGGLDMILRGGLRQLPHVPASEIYKSTRNANRVIAYNVKWHVVSYFTLVQAVRQKDAHFTRTLTKIGGGVSLERDTLEHDTPAMATTLAPGAVRLYYSNEAVNAYNVALAKGDPDSVNFLALD
;
A
#
# COMPACT_ATOMS: atom_id res chain seq x y z
N MET A 1 -4.81 2.28 5.07
CA MET A 1 -5.65 2.63 6.23
C MET A 1 -5.16 1.86 7.44
N SER A 2 -4.92 2.54 8.57
CA SER A 2 -4.57 1.90 9.85
C SER A 2 -5.81 1.51 10.65
N ALA A 3 -5.64 0.67 11.68
CA ALA A 3 -6.72 0.29 12.58
C ALA A 3 -7.34 1.52 13.28
N HIS A 4 -6.52 2.49 13.69
CA HIS A 4 -6.98 3.74 14.32
C HIS A 4 -7.84 4.60 13.38
N GLN A 5 -7.48 4.66 12.09
CA GLN A 5 -8.27 5.38 11.09
C GLN A 5 -9.64 4.70 10.90
N LEU A 6 -9.67 3.37 10.85
CA LEU A 6 -10.94 2.65 10.68
C LEU A 6 -11.84 2.79 11.91
N GLU A 7 -11.28 2.75 13.13
CA GLU A 7 -12.04 3.03 14.35
C GLU A 7 -12.59 4.47 14.37
N ALA A 8 -11.79 5.45 13.94
CA ALA A 8 -12.23 6.84 13.84
C ALA A 8 -13.41 7.02 12.86
N VAL A 9 -13.38 6.28 11.73
CA VAL A 9 -14.48 6.24 10.78
C VAL A 9 -15.71 5.59 11.39
N ASP A 10 -15.58 4.41 12.03
CA ASP A 10 -16.68 3.71 12.69
C ASP A 10 -17.40 4.62 13.70
N MET A 11 -16.64 5.23 14.61
CA MET A 11 -17.21 6.15 15.60
C MET A 11 -17.98 7.31 14.94
N ARG A 12 -17.39 7.96 13.93
CA ARG A 12 -18.04 9.07 13.24
C ARG A 12 -19.33 8.63 12.57
N LEU A 13 -19.35 7.46 11.92
CA LEU A 13 -20.55 6.94 11.27
C LEU A 13 -21.66 6.66 12.28
N ARG A 14 -21.36 6.01 13.41
CA ARG A 14 -22.32 5.79 14.49
C ARG A 14 -22.94 7.08 15.04
N TYR A 15 -22.12 8.13 15.19
CA TYR A 15 -22.62 9.44 15.64
C TYR A 15 -23.50 10.12 14.59
N ILE A 16 -23.13 10.05 13.30
CA ILE A 16 -23.87 10.67 12.21
C ILE A 16 -25.21 9.97 11.98
N THR A 17 -25.26 8.64 12.07
CA THR A 17 -26.48 7.86 11.86
C THR A 17 -27.34 7.73 13.11
N LEU A 18 -26.88 8.24 14.27
CA LEU A 18 -27.48 8.03 15.59
C LEU A 18 -27.68 6.54 15.96
N ASN A 19 -26.95 5.65 15.29
CA ASN A 19 -26.99 4.20 15.53
C ASN A 19 -25.69 3.74 16.20
N VAL A 20 -25.66 3.83 17.52
CA VAL A 20 -24.44 3.54 18.31
C VAL A 20 -24.22 2.05 18.58
N LEU A 21 -25.27 1.23 18.49
CA LEU A 21 -25.25 -0.18 18.83
C LEU A 21 -24.72 -1.04 17.69
N GLU A 22 -24.94 -0.63 16.45
CA GLU A 22 -24.48 -1.35 15.27
C GLU A 22 -23.11 -0.84 14.80
N GLY A 23 -22.31 -1.76 14.26
CA GLY A 23 -21.04 -1.40 13.62
C GLY A 23 -21.28 -0.47 12.43
N LEU A 24 -20.41 0.52 12.26
CA LEU A 24 -20.45 1.53 11.20
C LEU A 24 -21.78 2.29 11.12
N GLY A 25 -22.54 2.32 12.21
CA GLY A 25 -23.83 2.99 12.24
C GLY A 25 -24.93 2.27 11.46
N GLY A 26 -24.81 0.95 11.23
CA GLY A 26 -25.75 0.15 10.46
C GLY A 26 -25.53 0.19 8.94
N LEU A 27 -24.41 0.74 8.48
CA LEU A 27 -24.07 0.84 7.07
C LEU A 27 -23.31 -0.39 6.58
N ASP A 28 -23.61 -0.79 5.34
CA ASP A 28 -22.85 -1.81 4.62
C ASP A 28 -21.45 -1.30 4.27
N MET A 29 -20.45 -2.18 4.42
CA MET A 29 -19.06 -1.85 4.12
C MET A 29 -18.46 -2.84 3.14
N ILE A 30 -17.92 -2.31 2.04
CA ILE A 30 -17.13 -3.06 1.06
C ILE A 30 -15.68 -2.60 1.19
N LEU A 31 -14.81 -3.51 1.66
CA LEU A 31 -13.37 -3.28 1.73
C LEU A 31 -12.66 -3.98 0.58
N ARG A 32 -11.78 -3.25 -0.11
CA ARG A 32 -10.90 -3.79 -1.15
C ARG A 32 -9.47 -3.36 -0.88
N GLY A 33 -8.53 -4.30 -0.94
CA GLY A 33 -7.11 -4.00 -0.81
C GLY A 33 -6.25 -5.25 -0.85
N GLY A 34 -4.93 -5.05 -0.92
CA GLY A 34 -3.94 -6.12 -0.76
C GLY A 34 -3.26 -6.00 0.60
N LEU A 35 -3.43 -7.00 1.48
CA LEU A 35 -2.78 -7.03 2.79
C LEU A 35 -1.26 -7.23 2.72
N ARG A 36 -0.74 -7.60 1.54
CA ARG A 36 0.68 -7.81 1.25
C ARG A 36 1.37 -6.54 0.70
N GLN A 37 0.66 -5.40 0.67
CA GLN A 37 1.26 -4.12 0.30
C GLN A 37 2.06 -3.55 1.47
N LEU A 38 2.82 -2.48 1.22
CA LEU A 38 3.52 -1.76 2.27
C LEU A 38 2.53 -1.34 3.38
N PRO A 39 2.88 -1.51 4.66
CA PRO A 39 1.99 -1.17 5.76
C PRO A 39 1.75 0.35 5.78
N HIS A 40 0.63 0.76 6.38
CA HIS A 40 0.35 2.17 6.64
C HIS A 40 1.49 2.79 7.49
N VAL A 41 1.83 4.06 7.29
CA VAL A 41 2.85 4.75 8.11
C VAL A 41 2.19 5.46 9.29
N PRO A 42 2.53 5.16 10.56
CA PRO A 42 3.52 4.18 11.03
C PRO A 42 2.98 2.74 10.95
N ALA A 43 3.90 1.79 10.65
CA ALA A 43 3.70 0.39 10.24
C ALA A 43 2.77 -0.44 11.15
N SER A 44 1.48 -0.11 11.13
CA SER A 44 0.44 -0.75 11.91
C SER A 44 -0.52 -1.44 10.96
N GLU A 45 -0.68 -2.73 11.16
CA GLU A 45 -1.62 -3.54 10.42
C GLU A 45 -3.04 -3.13 10.80
N ILE A 46 -3.95 -3.17 9.83
CA ILE A 46 -5.33 -2.72 9.99
C ILE A 46 -6.16 -3.58 10.97
N TYR A 47 -5.69 -4.80 11.25
CA TYR A 47 -6.32 -5.76 12.16
C TYR A 47 -5.76 -5.73 13.58
N LYS A 48 -4.76 -4.89 13.89
CA LYS A 48 -4.28 -4.75 15.26
C LYS A 48 -5.34 -4.07 16.12
N SER A 49 -5.50 -4.55 17.36
CA SER A 49 -6.38 -3.89 18.33
C SER A 49 -5.83 -2.50 18.67
N THR A 50 -6.69 -1.49 18.56
CA THR A 50 -6.44 -0.12 18.97
C THR A 50 -6.68 0.01 20.47
N ARG A 51 -5.90 -0.71 21.28
CA ARG A 51 -6.05 -0.69 22.74
C ARG A 51 -5.57 0.65 23.28
N ASN A 52 -6.47 1.63 23.34
CA ASN A 52 -6.20 2.91 23.96
C ASN A 52 -6.52 2.78 25.46
N ALA A 53 -5.50 2.83 26.32
CA ALA A 53 -5.64 2.60 27.77
C ALA A 53 -6.60 3.58 28.47
N ASN A 54 -6.92 4.71 27.82
CA ASN A 54 -7.84 5.74 28.32
C ASN A 54 -9.28 5.61 27.79
N ARG A 55 -9.63 4.54 27.06
CA ARG A 55 -11.00 4.32 26.56
C ARG A 55 -11.70 3.21 27.34
N VAL A 56 -12.78 3.58 28.04
CA VAL A 56 -13.65 2.65 28.79
C VAL A 56 -14.40 1.69 27.84
N ILE A 57 -14.62 2.10 26.59
CA ILE A 57 -15.25 1.28 25.55
C ILE A 57 -14.25 1.12 24.40
N ALA A 58 -13.73 -0.10 24.23
CA ALA A 58 -12.90 -0.44 23.09
C ALA A 58 -13.81 -0.78 21.90
N TYR A 59 -13.82 0.06 20.87
CA TYR A 59 -14.50 -0.24 19.62
C TYR A 59 -13.55 -1.02 18.70
N ASN A 60 -13.33 -2.28 19.04
CA ASN A 60 -12.60 -3.18 18.15
C ASN A 60 -13.45 -3.39 16.89
N VAL A 61 -12.92 -3.01 15.73
CA VAL A 61 -13.49 -3.42 14.44
C VAL A 61 -13.57 -4.93 14.44
N LYS A 62 -14.80 -5.44 14.40
CA LYS A 62 -15.12 -6.85 14.48
C LYS A 62 -14.85 -7.53 13.14
N TRP A 63 -13.58 -7.70 12.76
CA TRP A 63 -13.17 -8.32 11.50
C TRP A 63 -13.84 -9.67 11.22
N HIS A 64 -14.22 -10.41 12.28
CA HIS A 64 -14.95 -11.67 12.19
C HIS A 64 -16.37 -11.56 11.56
N VAL A 65 -16.95 -10.36 11.43
CA VAL A 65 -18.28 -10.18 10.78
C VAL A 65 -18.15 -9.93 9.27
N VAL A 66 -16.93 -9.78 8.75
CA VAL A 66 -16.70 -9.46 7.36
C VAL A 66 -16.67 -10.75 6.54
N SER A 67 -17.48 -10.82 5.48
CA SER A 67 -17.35 -11.87 4.48
C SER A 67 -16.11 -11.61 3.62
N TYR A 68 -15.25 -12.61 3.48
CA TYR A 68 -13.98 -12.49 2.77
C TYR A 68 -14.04 -13.18 1.40
N PHE A 69 -13.71 -12.43 0.34
CA PHE A 69 -13.68 -12.92 -1.03
C PHE A 69 -12.30 -12.67 -1.64
N THR A 70 -11.57 -13.74 -1.98
CA THR A 70 -10.24 -13.64 -2.58
C THR A 70 -10.32 -13.51 -4.09
N LEU A 71 -9.68 -12.49 -4.65
CA LEU A 71 -9.45 -12.40 -6.10
C LEU A 71 -8.23 -13.25 -6.48
N VAL A 72 -8.45 -14.27 -7.32
CA VAL A 72 -7.41 -15.26 -7.68
C VAL A 72 -6.76 -15.00 -9.03
N GLN A 73 -7.38 -14.21 -9.90
CA GLN A 73 -6.89 -13.96 -11.26
C GLN A 73 -6.04 -12.69 -11.31
N ALA A 74 -4.80 -12.82 -11.78
CA ALA A 74 -3.95 -11.68 -12.11
C ALA A 74 -4.32 -11.13 -13.50
N VAL A 75 -4.54 -9.81 -13.58
CA VAL A 75 -4.94 -9.13 -14.82
C VAL A 75 -3.88 -8.13 -15.31
N ARG A 76 -2.92 -7.76 -14.47
CA ARG A 76 -1.89 -6.75 -14.79
C ARG A 76 -0.75 -7.33 -15.61
N GLN A 77 -0.28 -8.52 -15.26
CA GLN A 77 0.83 -9.19 -15.93
C GLN A 77 0.29 -10.26 -16.88
N LYS A 78 0.66 -10.21 -18.15
CA LYS A 78 0.29 -11.23 -19.15
C LYS A 78 1.07 -12.54 -18.96
N ASP A 79 2.31 -12.44 -18.48
CA ASP A 79 3.17 -13.60 -18.24
C ASP A 79 2.79 -14.31 -16.92
N ALA A 80 2.40 -15.59 -17.04
CA ALA A 80 2.05 -16.43 -15.92
C ALA A 80 3.24 -16.78 -15.03
N HIS A 81 4.44 -16.94 -15.60
CA HIS A 81 5.66 -17.22 -14.84
C HIS A 81 6.02 -16.01 -13.96
N PHE A 82 6.04 -14.81 -14.55
CA PHE A 82 6.28 -13.58 -13.80
C PHE A 82 5.22 -13.33 -12.71
N THR A 83 3.94 -13.55 -13.01
CA THR A 83 2.85 -13.50 -12.01
C THR A 83 3.11 -14.45 -10.83
N ARG A 84 3.52 -15.69 -11.12
CA ARG A 84 3.80 -16.69 -10.08
C ARG A 84 4.98 -16.25 -9.21
N THR A 85 6.03 -15.69 -9.80
CA THR A 85 7.17 -15.14 -9.06
C THR A 85 6.74 -13.98 -8.16
N LEU A 86 5.97 -13.02 -8.66
CA LEU A 86 5.44 -11.92 -7.84
C LEU A 86 4.55 -12.41 -6.69
N THR A 87 3.77 -13.48 -6.93
CA THR A 87 2.90 -14.09 -5.91
C THR A 87 3.73 -14.75 -4.80
N LYS A 88 4.85 -15.41 -5.14
CA LYS A 88 5.81 -15.96 -4.17
C LYS A 88 6.46 -14.85 -3.34
N ILE A 89 6.94 -13.79 -3.99
CA ILE A 89 7.53 -12.61 -3.31
C ILE A 89 6.55 -12.02 -2.31
N GLY A 90 5.32 -11.71 -2.74
CA GLY A 90 4.31 -11.16 -1.84
C GLY A 90 3.88 -12.11 -0.72
N GLY A 91 4.10 -13.42 -0.89
CA GLY A 91 3.84 -14.44 0.13
C GLY A 91 4.99 -14.70 1.10
N GLY A 92 6.14 -14.06 0.92
CA GLY A 92 7.34 -14.33 1.72
C GLY A 92 7.97 -15.70 1.46
N VAL A 93 7.63 -16.35 0.34
CA VAL A 93 8.20 -17.64 -0.04
C VAL A 93 9.58 -17.40 -0.65
N SER A 94 10.59 -18.13 -0.16
CA SER A 94 11.94 -18.04 -0.73
C SER A 94 11.90 -18.32 -2.23
N LEU A 95 12.51 -17.43 -2.99
CA LEU A 95 12.77 -17.65 -4.40
C LEU A 95 14.05 -18.47 -4.58
N GLU A 96 14.10 -19.26 -5.65
CA GLU A 96 15.36 -19.87 -6.09
C GLU A 96 16.25 -18.75 -6.66
N ARG A 97 17.55 -18.78 -6.36
CA ARG A 97 18.50 -17.69 -6.66
C ARG A 97 18.49 -17.26 -8.12
N ASP A 98 18.18 -18.17 -9.03
CA ASP A 98 18.23 -17.95 -10.48
C ASP A 98 16.94 -17.34 -11.06
N THR A 99 15.92 -17.10 -10.22
CA THR A 99 14.64 -16.53 -10.68
C THR A 99 14.58 -15.01 -10.73
N LEU A 100 15.64 -14.34 -10.26
CA LEU A 100 15.79 -12.89 -10.29
C LEU A 100 17.05 -12.54 -11.08
N GLU A 101 16.88 -12.12 -12.33
CA GLU A 101 17.96 -11.48 -13.07
C GLU A 101 18.28 -10.15 -12.40
N HIS A 102 19.52 -10.02 -11.92
CA HIS A 102 20.00 -8.80 -11.27
C HIS A 102 20.48 -7.82 -12.33
N ASP A 103 19.55 -7.12 -12.97
CA ASP A 103 19.89 -5.99 -13.82
C ASP A 103 20.52 -4.88 -12.97
N THR A 104 21.70 -4.42 -13.38
CA THR A 104 22.31 -3.24 -12.77
C THR A 104 21.50 -1.98 -13.09
N PRO A 105 21.59 -0.91 -12.29
CA PRO A 105 20.90 0.36 -12.59
C PRO A 105 21.22 0.93 -13.99
N ALA A 106 22.45 0.71 -14.47
CA ALA A 106 22.86 1.10 -15.82
C ALA A 106 22.15 0.27 -16.90
N MET A 107 22.03 -1.05 -16.69
CA MET A 107 21.28 -1.93 -17.59
C MET A 107 19.80 -1.56 -17.63
N ALA A 108 19.17 -1.30 -16.48
CA ALA A 108 17.77 -0.89 -16.42
C ALA A 108 17.48 0.42 -17.18
N THR A 109 18.45 1.34 -17.20
CA THR A 109 18.36 2.59 -17.96
C THR A 109 18.43 2.35 -19.47
N THR A 110 19.22 1.37 -19.90
CA THR A 110 19.36 1.00 -21.31
C THR A 110 18.17 0.18 -21.81
N LEU A 111 17.73 -0.79 -21.01
CA LEU A 111 16.65 -1.72 -21.37
C LEU A 111 15.26 -1.06 -21.34
N ALA A 112 15.08 -0.05 -20.49
CA ALA A 112 13.79 0.62 -20.34
C ALA A 112 13.96 2.12 -20.07
N PRO A 113 14.44 2.92 -21.02
CA PRO A 113 14.82 4.32 -20.80
C PRO A 113 13.66 5.21 -20.32
N GLY A 114 12.42 4.92 -20.72
CA GLY A 114 11.22 5.66 -20.30
C GLY A 114 10.50 5.10 -19.07
N ALA A 115 11.06 4.09 -18.39
CA ALA A 115 10.39 3.49 -17.25
C ALA A 115 10.51 4.34 -15.98
N VAL A 116 9.42 4.36 -15.20
CA VAL A 116 9.40 4.96 -13.86
C VAL A 116 10.32 4.17 -12.94
N ARG A 117 11.21 4.87 -12.23
CA ARG A 117 12.14 4.28 -11.27
C ARG A 117 11.58 4.34 -9.86
N LEU A 118 11.71 3.25 -9.12
CA LEU A 118 11.28 3.13 -7.74
C LEU A 118 12.51 3.13 -6.83
N TYR A 119 12.45 3.93 -5.77
CA TYR A 119 13.51 4.05 -4.77
C TYR A 119 12.94 3.82 -3.37
N TYR A 120 13.81 3.47 -2.43
CA TYR A 120 13.43 3.23 -1.05
C TYR A 120 13.14 4.52 -0.27
N SER A 121 13.84 5.62 -0.58
CA SER A 121 13.74 6.89 0.14
C SER A 121 13.38 8.05 -0.78
N ASN A 122 12.67 9.03 -0.23
CA ASN A 122 12.37 10.29 -0.92
C ASN A 122 13.64 11.06 -1.30
N GLU A 123 14.70 10.97 -0.48
CA GLU A 123 16.00 11.58 -0.79
C GLU A 123 16.58 11.03 -2.10
N ALA A 124 16.56 9.70 -2.29
CA ALA A 124 17.04 9.07 -3.51
C ALA A 124 16.15 9.42 -4.72
N VAL A 125 14.83 9.50 -4.54
CA VAL A 125 13.90 10.00 -5.56
C VAL A 125 14.26 11.41 -5.98
N ASN A 126 14.47 12.31 -5.01
CA ASN A 126 14.79 13.71 -5.27
C ASN A 126 16.13 13.85 -6.00
N ALA A 127 17.15 13.12 -5.55
CA ALA A 127 18.46 13.12 -6.20
C ALA A 127 18.36 12.68 -7.67
N TYR A 128 17.59 11.62 -7.95
CA TYR A 128 17.37 11.14 -9.32
C TYR A 128 16.62 12.15 -10.19
N ASN A 129 15.50 12.68 -9.69
CA ASN A 129 14.67 13.63 -10.44
C ASN A 129 15.41 14.94 -10.73
N VAL A 130 16.21 15.44 -9.77
CA VAL A 130 17.04 16.63 -9.97
C VAL A 130 18.11 16.39 -11.03
N ALA A 131 18.74 15.21 -11.03
CA ALA A 131 19.73 14.86 -12.06
C ALA A 131 19.09 14.75 -13.45
N LEU A 132 17.90 14.17 -13.55
CA LEU A 132 17.16 14.06 -14.80
C LEU A 132 16.75 15.45 -15.35
N ALA A 133 16.20 16.31 -14.49
CA ALA A 133 15.80 17.66 -14.87
C ALA A 133 16.98 18.49 -15.39
N LYS A 134 18.13 18.44 -14.72
CA LYS A 134 19.35 19.16 -15.18
C LYS A 134 19.85 18.72 -16.55
N GLY A 135 19.51 17.51 -16.99
CA GLY A 135 19.88 16.98 -18.30
C GLY A 135 18.87 17.29 -19.41
N ASP A 136 17.72 17.87 -19.09
CA ASP A 136 16.64 18.14 -20.03
C ASP A 136 16.63 19.63 -20.44
N PRO A 137 16.88 19.98 -21.71
CA PRO A 137 16.90 21.36 -22.19
C PRO A 137 15.56 22.09 -22.09
N ASP A 138 14.44 21.38 -21.93
CA ASP A 138 13.10 21.96 -21.77
C ASP A 138 12.60 21.95 -20.31
N SER A 139 13.47 21.61 -19.34
CA SER A 139 13.11 21.58 -17.93
C SER A 139 12.82 22.99 -17.38
N VAL A 140 11.54 23.30 -17.21
CA VAL A 140 11.10 24.48 -16.46
C VAL A 140 11.37 24.21 -14.97
N ASN A 141 12.10 25.09 -14.30
CA ASN A 141 12.37 25.05 -12.86
C ASN A 141 11.06 25.08 -12.04
N PHE A 142 10.46 23.92 -11.78
CA PHE A 142 9.32 23.74 -10.88
C PHE A 142 9.75 23.39 -9.44
N LEU A 143 10.99 23.70 -9.05
CA LEU A 143 11.51 23.43 -7.71
C LEU A 143 11.66 24.74 -6.93
N ALA A 144 10.54 25.22 -6.37
CA ALA A 144 10.51 25.96 -5.10
C ALA A 144 9.06 26.21 -4.69
N LEU A 145 8.47 25.27 -3.94
CA LEU A 145 7.46 25.60 -2.93
C LEU A 145 7.73 24.67 -1.74
N ASP A 146 8.29 25.27 -0.70
CA ASP A 146 8.43 24.71 0.65
C ASP A 146 7.07 24.34 1.26
#